data_AF-A0A1A8EAK7-F1
#
_entry.id   AF-A0A1A8EAK7-F1
#
_cell.length_a   1.000
_cell.length_b   1.000
_cell.length_c   1.000
_cell.angle_alpha   90.00
_cell.angle_beta   90.00
_cell.angle_gamma   90.00
#
_symmetry.space_group_name_H-M   'P 1'
#
loop_
_entity.id
_entity.type
_entity.pdbx_description
1 polymer ?
#
loop_
_entity_poly.entity_id
_entity_poly.type
_entity_poly.pdbx_seq_one_letter_code
_entity_poly.pdbx_strand_id
1 'polypeptide(L)'
;MVDREQLVQKARLAEQAERYDDMAAAMKSVTELNEALSNEERNLLSVAYKNVVGARRSSWRVISSIEQKTSADGNEKKIEM
;
A
#
# COMPACT_ATOMS: atom_id res chain seq x y z
N MET A 1 9.40 19.78 -15.12
CA MET A 1 8.17 20.01 -14.33
C MET A 1 7.46 18.69 -14.27
N VAL A 2 7.13 18.18 -13.09
CA VAL A 2 6.35 16.93 -12.99
C VAL A 2 4.91 17.32 -13.33
N ASP A 3 4.38 16.75 -14.41
CA ASP A 3 3.04 17.06 -14.89
C ASP A 3 2.01 16.25 -14.09
N ARG A 4 1.04 16.95 -13.49
CA ARG A 4 -0.03 16.36 -12.68
C ARG A 4 -0.81 15.31 -13.47
N GLU A 5 -1.12 15.60 -14.73
CA GLU A 5 -1.86 14.70 -15.60
C GLU A 5 -1.08 13.40 -15.83
N GLN A 6 0.24 13.49 -16.04
CA GLN A 6 1.09 12.31 -16.20
C GLN A 6 1.14 11.45 -14.94
N LEU A 7 1.17 12.07 -13.75
CA LEU A 7 1.13 11.33 -12.49
C LEU A 7 -0.21 10.60 -12.30
N VAL A 8 -1.33 11.26 -12.60
CA VAL A 8 -2.66 10.66 -12.52
C VAL A 8 -2.82 9.52 -13.53
N GLN A 9 -2.34 9.69 -14.78
CA GLN A 9 -2.33 8.61 -15.76
C GLN A 9 -1.47 7.43 -15.33
N LYS A 10 -0.28 7.69 -14.76
CA LYS A 10 0.58 6.65 -14.20
C LYS A 10 -0.13 5.88 -13.07
N ALA A 11 -0.85 6.57 -12.20
CA ALA A 11 -1.62 5.93 -11.13
C ALA A 11 -2.72 5.00 -11.69
N ARG A 12 -3.44 5.42 -12.74
CA ARG A 12 -4.45 4.57 -13.42
C ARG A 12 -3.84 3.33 -14.05
N LEU A 13 -2.69 3.46 -14.71
CA LEU A 13 -1.98 2.32 -15.29
C LEU A 13 -1.49 1.36 -14.21
N ALA A 14 -0.98 1.90 -13.10
CA ALA A 14 -0.58 1.10 -11.94
C ALA A 14 -1.76 0.37 -11.30
N GLU A 15 -2.95 0.99 -11.22
CA GLU A 15 -4.19 0.34 -10.78
C GLU A 15 -4.57 -0.84 -11.68
N GLN A 16 -4.55 -0.65 -13.00
CA GLN A 16 -4.84 -1.73 -13.97
C GLN A 16 -3.85 -2.89 -13.90
N ALA A 17 -2.60 -2.61 -13.51
CA ALA A 17 -1.56 -3.61 -13.33
C ALA A 17 -1.49 -4.17 -11.89
N GLU A 18 -2.42 -3.79 -11.01
CA GLU A 18 -2.44 -4.15 -9.59
C GLU A 18 -1.14 -3.80 -8.82
N ARG A 19 -0.37 -2.83 -9.33
CA ARG A 19 0.86 -2.33 -8.71
C ARG A 19 0.56 -1.20 -7.73
N TYR A 20 -0.08 -1.54 -6.62
CA TYR A 20 -0.60 -0.53 -5.68
C TYR A 20 0.49 0.30 -4.97
N ASP A 21 1.71 -0.22 -4.76
CA ASP A 21 2.82 0.58 -4.23
C ASP A 21 3.25 1.67 -5.23
N ASP A 22 3.32 1.35 -6.53
CA ASP A 22 3.58 2.34 -7.59
C ASP A 22 2.46 3.37 -7.69
N MET A 23 1.21 2.92 -7.59
CA MET A 23 0.03 3.79 -7.57
C MET A 23 0.08 4.75 -6.38
N ALA A 24 0.45 4.27 -5.19
CA ALA A 24 0.56 5.08 -3.97
C ALA A 24 1.68 6.12 -4.08
N ALA A 25 2.82 5.74 -4.67
CA ALA A 25 3.92 6.66 -4.93
C ALA A 25 3.52 7.77 -5.91
N ALA A 26 2.85 7.43 -7.02
CA ALA A 26 2.36 8.42 -7.97
C ALA A 26 1.34 9.38 -7.34
N MET A 27 0.35 8.84 -6.62
CA MET A 27 -0.66 9.66 -5.95
C MET A 27 -0.10 10.52 -4.81
N LYS A 28 0.96 10.06 -4.12
CA LYS A 28 1.70 10.89 -3.15
C LYS A 28 2.32 12.10 -3.84
N SER A 29 2.97 11.92 -4.98
CA SER A 29 3.51 13.04 -5.76
C SER A 29 2.42 14.01 -6.22
N VAL A 30 1.21 13.55 -6.54
CA VAL A 30 0.07 14.44 -6.85
C VAL A 30 -0.30 15.29 -5.63
N THR A 31 -0.32 14.72 -4.42
CA THR A 31 -0.61 15.48 -3.19
C THR A 31 0.45 16.51 -2.84
N GLU A 32 1.72 16.26 -3.20
CA GLU A 32 2.84 17.17 -2.93
C GLU A 32 2.82 18.43 -3.82
N LEU A 33 2.00 18.45 -4.88
CA LEU A 33 1.76 19.65 -5.69
C LEU A 33 0.94 20.73 -4.95
N ASN A 34 0.40 20.43 -3.77
CA ASN A 34 -0.40 21.35 -2.91
C ASN A 34 -1.64 21.95 -3.60
N GLU A 35 -2.16 21.29 -4.64
CA GLU A 35 -3.42 21.63 -5.28
C GLU A 35 -4.56 20.79 -4.71
N ALA A 36 -5.78 21.33 -4.76
CA ALA A 36 -6.96 20.59 -4.32
C ALA A 36 -7.20 19.36 -5.22
N LEU A 37 -7.42 18.21 -4.60
CA LEU A 37 -7.74 16.97 -5.30
C LEU A 37 -9.21 16.96 -5.75
N SER A 38 -9.42 16.57 -7.00
CA SER A 38 -10.72 16.20 -7.53
C SER A 38 -11.29 14.96 -6.82
N ASN A 39 -12.58 14.68 -7.03
CA ASN A 39 -13.20 13.46 -6.48
C ASN A 39 -12.52 12.19 -7.01
N GLU A 40 -12.12 12.20 -8.27
CA GLU A 40 -11.46 11.06 -8.91
C GLU A 40 -10.07 10.80 -8.33
N GLU A 41 -9.26 11.85 -8.17
CA GLU A 41 -7.93 11.73 -7.55
C GLU A 41 -8.02 11.31 -6.09
N ARG A 42 -9.02 11.77 -5.34
CA ARG A 42 -9.27 11.28 -3.97
C ARG A 42 -9.62 9.79 -3.94
N ASN A 43 -10.38 9.32 -4.93
CA ASN A 43 -10.67 7.90 -5.07
C ASN A 43 -9.39 7.10 -5.37
N LEU A 44 -8.59 7.54 -6.34
CA LEU A 44 -7.31 6.90 -6.68
C LEU A 44 -6.37 6.84 -5.47
N LEU A 45 -6.24 7.95 -4.73
CA LEU A 45 -5.43 8.00 -3.51
C LEU A 45 -5.93 6.98 -2.46
N SER A 46 -7.25 6.89 -2.27
CA SER A 46 -7.86 5.97 -1.32
C SER A 46 -7.65 4.51 -1.71
N VAL A 47 -7.87 4.17 -2.98
CA VAL A 47 -7.67 2.82 -3.53
C VAL A 47 -6.22 2.38 -3.37
N ALA A 48 -5.27 3.25 -3.72
CA ALA A 48 -3.84 2.95 -3.63
C ALA A 48 -3.44 2.56 -2.20
N TYR A 49 -3.67 3.45 -1.23
CA TYR A 49 -3.24 3.21 0.15
C TYR A 49 -4.05 2.11 0.85
N LYS A 50 -5.35 1.96 0.55
CA LYS A 50 -6.17 0.87 1.10
C LYS A 50 -5.62 -0.50 0.72
N ASN A 51 -5.20 -0.68 -0.53
CA ASN A 51 -4.65 -1.95 -1.00
C ASN A 51 -3.26 -2.22 -0.41
N VAL A 52 -2.35 -1.23 -0.43
CA VAL A 52 -1.01 -1.36 0.17
C VAL A 52 -1.10 -1.73 1.65
N VAL A 53 -1.87 -0.98 2.44
CA VAL A 53 -2.02 -1.24 3.88
C VAL A 53 -2.79 -2.53 4.13
N GLY A 54 -3.78 -2.86 3.28
CA GLY A 54 -4.52 -4.11 3.35
C GLY A 54 -3.62 -5.34 3.24
N ALA A 55 -2.73 -5.37 2.24
CA ALA A 55 -1.76 -6.44 2.05
C ALA A 55 -0.79 -6.57 3.24
N ARG A 56 -0.27 -5.43 3.75
CA ARG A 56 0.61 -5.40 4.92
C ARG A 56 -0.08 -5.91 6.19
N ARG A 57 -1.33 -5.49 6.44
CA ARG A 57 -2.14 -5.99 7.57
C ARG A 57 -2.45 -7.47 7.46
N SER A 58 -2.72 -7.97 6.25
CA SER A 58 -2.93 -9.40 6.03
C SER A 58 -1.67 -10.20 6.37
N SER A 59 -0.52 -9.76 5.86
CA SER A 59 0.78 -10.36 6.15
C SER A 59 1.09 -10.34 7.65
N TRP A 60 0.84 -9.22 8.32
CA TRP A 60 1.02 -9.09 9.77
C TRP A 60 0.17 -10.09 10.57
N ARG A 61 -1.11 -10.26 10.21
CA ARG A 61 -1.99 -11.25 10.86
C ARG A 61 -1.46 -12.68 10.71
N VAL A 62 -0.92 -13.02 9.54
CA VAL A 62 -0.33 -14.35 9.30
C VAL A 62 0.90 -14.54 10.18
N ILE A 63 1.83 -13.59 10.18
CA ILE A 63 3.04 -13.64 11.01
C ILE A 63 2.69 -13.77 12.49
N SER A 64 1.79 -12.92 13.00
CA SER A 64 1.37 -12.95 14.40
C SER A 64 0.67 -14.27 14.76
N SER A 65 -0.10 -14.86 13.84
CA SER A 65 -0.71 -16.18 14.07
C SER A 65 0.33 -17.31 14.12
N ILE A 66 1.38 -17.25 13.31
CA ILE A 66 2.48 -18.23 13.34
C ILE A 66 3.26 -18.11 14.66
N GLU A 67 3.57 -16.88 15.07
CA GLU A 67 4.25 -16.59 16.33
C GLU A 67 3.47 -17.16 17.53
N GLN A 68 2.17 -16.86 17.63
CA GLN A 68 1.31 -17.36 18.72
C GLN A 68 1.26 -18.88 18.78
N LYS A 69 1.19 -19.57 17.63
CA LYS A 69 1.20 -21.04 17.58
C LYS A 69 2.55 -21.61 18.02
N THR A 70 3.64 -21.02 17.55
CA THR A 70 5.01 -21.48 17.89
C THR A 70 5.30 -21.31 19.37
N SER A 71 4.86 -20.21 19.98
CA SER A 71 4.99 -19.96 21.42
C SER A 71 4.12 -20.88 22.27
N ALA A 72 2.93 -21.27 21.79
CA ALA A 72 2.05 -22.22 22.49
C ALA A 72 2.58 -23.66 22.46
N ASP A 73 3.28 -24.05 21.39
CA ASP A 73 3.82 -25.40 21.21
C ASP A 73 5.16 -25.64 21.95
N GLY A 74 5.63 -24.68 22.76
CA GLY A 74 6.84 -24.81 23.59
C GLY A 74 8.16 -24.86 22.82
N ASN A 75 8.15 -24.50 21.52
CA ASN A 75 9.32 -24.53 20.65
C ASN A 75 10.05 -23.17 20.66
N GLU A 76 10.36 -22.67 21.87
CA GLU A 76 10.87 -21.32 22.14
C GLU A 76 12.27 -21.04 21.57
N LYS A 77 12.95 -22.04 20.99
CA LYS A 77 14.38 -21.98 20.64
C LYS A 77 14.73 -21.77 19.16
N LYS A 78 13.81 -21.39 18.25
CA LYS A 78 14.17 -21.42 16.81
C LYS A 78 13.80 -20.26 15.90
N ILE A 79 13.33 -19.14 16.42
CA ILE A 79 13.10 -17.96 15.57
C ILE A 79 13.80 -16.75 16.18
N GLU A 80 15.12 -16.72 16.08
CA GLU A 80 15.84 -15.45 16.02
C GLU A 80 15.70 -14.96 14.57
N MET A 81 15.08 -13.80 14.40
CA MET A 81 14.92 -13.11 13.10
C MET A 81 16.24 -12.49 12.64
#